data_AF-A0A2N5YXB0-F1
#
_entry.id   AF-A0A2N5YXB0-F1
#
_cell.length_a   1.000
_cell.length_b   1.000
_cell.length_c   1.000
_cell.angle_alpha   90.00
_cell.angle_beta   90.00
_cell.angle_gamma   90.00
#
_symmetry.space_group_name_H-M   'P 1'
#
loop_
_entity.id
_entity.type
_entity.pdbx_description
1 polymer ?
#
loop_
_entity_poly.entity_id
_entity_poly.type
_entity_poly.pdbx_seq_one_letter_code
_entity_poly.pdbx_strand_id
1 'polypeptide(L)' 'MPGIDNISLRYDSEKKIMYKLHYGDIAIEDIINSWEWAFDNKIIPENTKCFLLDYRDAIITNAIKSSSDIVKLQ' A
#
# COMPACT_ATOMS: atom_id res chain seq x y z
N MET A 1 -5.45 3.77 10.78
CA MET A 1 -5.15 2.32 10.89
C MET A 1 -4.24 2.15 12.09
N PRO A 2 -4.39 1.13 12.95
CA PRO A 2 -3.49 0.99 14.09
C PRO A 2 -2.04 0.90 13.60
N GLY A 3 -1.21 1.90 13.93
CA GLY A 3 0.23 1.90 13.63
C GLY A 3 0.68 2.37 12.25
N ILE A 4 -0.19 2.93 11.40
CA ILE A 4 0.23 3.56 10.13
C ILE A 4 -0.38 4.96 10.04
N ASP A 5 0.44 5.98 10.34
CA ASP A 5 0.04 7.40 10.35
C ASP A 5 0.24 8.09 8.99
N ASN A 6 0.85 7.38 8.03
CA ASN A 6 1.39 7.88 6.77
C ASN A 6 0.57 7.43 5.53
N ILE A 7 -0.70 7.10 5.72
CA ILE A 7 -1.58 6.57 4.67
C ILE A 7 -2.98 7.22 4.67
N SER A 8 -3.49 7.50 3.47
CA SER A 8 -4.89 7.88 3.22
C SER A 8 -5.54 6.96 2.20
N LEU A 9 -6.78 6.54 2.48
CA LEU A 9 -7.60 5.65 1.66
C LEU A 9 -8.94 6.31 1.34
N ARG A 10 -9.32 6.34 0.06
CA ARG A 10 -10.60 6.89 -0.39
C ARG A 10 -11.14 6.13 -1.59
N TYR A 11 -12.42 5.75 -1.55
CA TYR A 11 -13.12 5.18 -2.70
C TYR A 11 -13.99 6.22 -3.39
N ASP A 12 -13.87 6.35 -4.72
CA ASP A 12 -14.78 7.11 -5.57
C ASP A 12 -15.77 6.12 -6.20
N SER A 13 -17.02 6.15 -5.73
CA SER A 13 -18.07 5.20 -6.14
C SER A 13 -18.59 5.44 -7.55
N GLU A 14 -18.53 6.67 -8.07
CA GLU A 14 -18.95 7.00 -9.43
C GLU A 14 -17.96 6.43 -10.44
N LYS A 15 -16.66 6.66 -10.21
CA LYS A 15 -15.59 6.18 -11.09
C LYS A 15 -15.20 4.74 -10.81
N LYS A 16 -15.59 4.22 -9.64
CA LYS A 16 -15.18 2.91 -9.11
C LYS A 16 -13.66 2.78 -8.98
N ILE A 17 -13.04 3.85 -8.46
CA ILE A 17 -11.59 3.94 -8.28
C ILE A 17 -11.27 4.02 -6.78
N MET A 18 -10.36 3.15 -6.33
CA MET A 18 -9.77 3.26 -5.00
C MET A 18 -8.48 4.08 -5.08
N TYR A 19 -8.41 5.14 -4.27
CA TYR A 19 -7.22 5.98 -4.11
C TYR A 19 -6.51 5.56 -2.82
N LYS A 20 -5.23 5.23 -2.93
CA LYS A 20 -4.35 4.92 -1.81
C LYS A 20 -3.12 5.80 -1.90
N LEU A 21 -2.98 6.70 -0.93
CA LEU A 21 -1.89 7.67 -0.88
C LEU A 21 -1.01 7.33 0.32
N HIS A 22 0.29 7.26 0.07
CA HIS A 22 1.30 7.22 1.12
C HIS A 22 2.12 8.51 1.10
N TYR A 23 2.51 8.98 2.28
CA TYR A 23 3.28 10.22 2.45
C TYR A 23 4.26 10.12 3.62
N GLY A 24 5.29 10.95 3.61
CA GLY A 24 6.33 10.92 4.65
C GLY A 24 7.23 9.68 4.56
N ASP A 25 7.98 9.44 5.63
CA ASP A 25 8.88 8.29 5.71
C ASP A 25 8.09 6.99 5.87
N ILE A 26 8.24 6.08 4.92
CA ILE A 26 7.57 4.77 4.92
C ILE A 26 8.57 3.65 4.62
N ALA A 27 8.32 2.47 5.19
CA ALA A 27 9.00 1.24 4.82
C ALA A 27 8.20 0.47 3.75
N ILE A 28 8.84 -0.47 3.06
CA ILE A 28 8.12 -1.38 2.15
C ILE A 28 7.10 -2.22 2.93
N GLU A 29 7.44 -2.58 4.15
CA GLU A 29 6.57 -3.29 5.10
C GLU A 29 5.29 -2.50 5.38
N ASP A 30 5.32 -1.17 5.46
CA ASP A 30 4.12 -0.34 5.66
C ASP A 30 3.17 -0.41 4.45
N ILE A 31 3.72 -0.49 3.24
CA ILE A 31 2.94 -0.65 2.01
C ILE A 31 2.26 -2.03 2.00
N ILE A 32 2.98 -3.09 2.39
CA ILE A 32 2.47 -4.47 2.46
C ILE A 32 1.39 -4.58 3.54
N ASN A 33 1.70 -4.20 4.78
CA ASN A 33 0.79 -4.28 5.92
C ASN A 33 -0.50 -3.49 5.66
N SER A 34 -0.39 -2.33 5.00
CA SER A 34 -1.59 -1.55 4.65
C SER A 34 -2.47 -2.21 3.59
N TRP A 35 -1.92 -3.04 2.71
CA TRP A 35 -2.71 -3.85 1.79
C TRP A 35 -3.35 -5.05 2.50
N GLU A 36 -2.59 -5.80 3.29
CA GLU A 36 -3.10 -6.92 4.07
C GLU A 36 -4.30 -6.48 4.94
N TRP A 37 -4.15 -5.37 5.66
CA TRP A 37 -5.24 -4.80 6.44
C TRP A 37 -6.47 -4.46 5.58
N ALA A 38 -6.27 -3.89 4.38
CA ALA A 38 -7.37 -3.53 3.49
C ALA A 38 -8.13 -4.77 2.96
N PHE A 39 -7.41 -5.87 2.72
CA PHE A 39 -8.01 -7.15 2.33
C PHE A 39 -8.76 -7.80 3.49
N ASP A 40 -8.11 -7.93 4.64
CA ASP A 40 -8.68 -8.60 5.83
C ASP A 40 -9.95 -7.91 6.32
N ASN A 41 -10.00 -6.58 6.20
CA ASN A 41 -11.13 -5.77 6.63
C ASN A 41 -12.13 -5.49 5.50
N LYS A 42 -11.98 -6.11 4.33
CA LYS A 42 -12.87 -5.96 3.17
C LYS A 42 -13.11 -4.50 2.78
N ILE A 43 -12.07 -3.68 2.86
CA ILE A 43 -12.13 -2.24 2.57
C ILE A 43 -12.31 -1.99 1.08
N ILE A 44 -11.83 -2.91 0.23
CA ILE A 44 -11.90 -2.82 -1.23
C ILE A 44 -13.28 -3.27 -1.68
N PRO A 45 -14.12 -2.38 -2.25
CA PRO A 45 -15.42 -2.76 -2.78
C PRO A 45 -15.28 -3.73 -3.95
N GLU A 46 -16.16 -4.73 -4.05
CA GLU A 46 -16.13 -5.77 -5.10
C GLU A 46 -16.18 -5.19 -6.52
N ASN A 47 -16.81 -4.02 -6.70
CA ASN A 47 -16.95 -3.37 -7.99
C ASN A 47 -15.82 -2.40 -8.33
N THR A 48 -14.73 -2.39 -7.55
CA THR A 48 -13.53 -1.57 -7.82
C THR A 48 -12.97 -1.94 -9.19
N LYS A 49 -12.85 -0.94 -10.07
CA LYS A 49 -12.33 -1.11 -11.43
C LYS A 49 -10.83 -0.85 -11.53
N CYS A 50 -10.31 0.01 -10.65
CA CYS A 50 -8.94 0.49 -10.73
C CYS A 50 -8.45 0.97 -9.36
N PHE A 51 -7.13 0.91 -9.18
CA PHE A 51 -6.42 1.48 -8.05
C PHE A 51 -5.52 2.61 -8.55
N LEU A 52 -5.63 3.78 -7.92
CA LEU A 52 -4.66 4.87 -8.07
C LEU A 52 -3.80 4.89 -6.82
N LEU A 53 -2.52 4.59 -7.01
CA LEU A 53 -1.51 4.56 -5.95
C LEU A 53 -0.65 5.81 -6.09
N ASP A 54 -0.60 6.62 -5.04
CA ASP A 54 0.21 7.84 -5.00
C ASP A 54 1.28 7.71 -3.92
N TYR A 55 2.53 7.81 -4.34
CA TYR A 55 3.71 7.76 -3.49
C TYR A 55 4.59 9.00 -3.67
N ARG A 56 4.09 10.05 -4.35
CA ARG A 56 4.90 11.22 -4.72
C ARG A 56 5.43 11.99 -3.51
N ASP A 57 4.69 11.95 -2.40
CA ASP A 57 5.08 12.58 -1.14
C ASP A 57 5.69 11.59 -0.14
N ALA A 58 5.96 10.35 -0.58
CA ALA A 58 6.55 9.31 0.27
C ALA A 58 8.06 9.19 0.05
N ILE A 59 8.78 8.92 1.14
CA ILE A 59 10.20 8.59 1.15
C ILE A 59 10.34 7.15 1.62
N ILE A 60 10.80 6.25 0.74
CA ILE A 60 10.98 4.83 1.10
C ILE A 60 12.33 4.67 1.82
N THR A 61 12.29 4.38 3.11
CA THR A 61 13.47 4.36 3.98
C THR A 61 14.25 3.04 3.94
N ASN A 62 13.56 1.92 3.69
CA ASN A 62 14.15 0.56 3.76
C ASN A 62 14.15 -0.19 2.41
N ALA A 63 14.28 0.53 1.28
CA ALA A 63 14.14 -0.07 -0.06
C ALA A 63 15.22 -1.12 -0.45
N ILE A 64 16.20 -1.41 0.42
CA ILE A 64 17.29 -2.34 0.14
C ILE A 64 17.03 -3.67 0.85
N LYS A 65 16.34 -4.60 0.18
CA LYS A 65 16.63 -6.02 0.35
C LYS A 65 17.60 -6.42 -0.74
N SER A 66 18.82 -6.73 -0.33
CA SER A 66 19.86 -7.27 -1.19
C SER A 66 19.32 -8.43 -2.04
N SER A 67 19.68 -8.48 -3.32
CA SER A 67 19.35 -9.58 -4.25
C SER A 67 19.84 -10.97 -3.78
N SER A 68 20.60 -11.04 -2.68
CA SER A 68 21.09 -12.28 -2.07
C SER A 68 20.03 -13.17 -1.44
N ASP A 69 18.81 -12.67 -1.18
CA ASP A 69 17.77 -13.46 -0.50
C ASP A 69 16.90 -14.27 -1.47
N ILE A 70 17.04 -14.06 -2.79
CA ILE A 70 16.24 -14.74 -3.83
C ILE A 70 16.87 -16.10 -4.24
N VAL A 71 18.15 -16.35 -3.92
CA VAL A 71 18.89 -17.53 -4.42
C VAL A 71 18.92 -18.71 -3.43
N LYS A 72 18.15 -18.70 -2.34
CA LYS A 72 18.07 -19.85 -1.38
C LYS A 72 16.86 -20.75 -1.56
N LEU A 73 16.30 -20.80 -2.77
CA LEU A 73 15.32 -21.80 -3.18
C LEU A 73 15.80 -22.51 -4.45
N GLN A 74 16.90 -23.26 -4.33
CA GLN A 74 17.27 -24.36 -5.23
C GLN A 74 17.90 -25.49 -4.42
#